data_AF-A0AA39MK11-F1
#
_entry.id   AF-A0AA39MK11-F1
#
_cell.length_a   1.000
_cell.length_b   1.000
_cell.length_c   1.000
_cell.angle_alpha   90.00
_cell.angle_beta   90.00
_cell.angle_gamma   90.00
#
_symmetry.space_group_name_H-M   'P 1'
#
loop_
_entity.id
_entity.type
_entity.pdbx_description
1 polymer ?
#
loop_
_entity_poly.entity_id
_entity_poly.type
_entity_poly.pdbx_seq_one_letter_code
_entity_poly.pdbx_strand_id
1 'polypeptide(L)' 'PNLRYGMIMGVALVNFKDEEDVPIKGANRLYRILITESAWLMRNERGIGKEDNPNEWRSQQEIHNRWLSS' A
#
# COMPACT_ATOMS: atom_id res chain seq x y z
N PRO A 1 -0.15 12.64 1.26
CA PRO A 1 1.16 12.08 1.67
C PRO A 1 1.85 11.41 0.46
N ASN A 2 3.03 11.92 0.06
CA ASN A 2 3.79 11.38 -1.08
C ASN A 2 4.26 9.95 -0.78
N LEU A 3 3.47 8.96 -1.18
CA LEU A 3 3.86 7.55 -1.19
C LEU A 3 4.96 7.37 -2.25
N ARG A 4 6.21 7.67 -1.90
CA ARG A 4 7.36 7.46 -2.79
C ARG A 4 7.52 5.95 -2.97
N TYR A 5 7.81 5.48 -4.18
CA TYR A 5 8.03 4.06 -4.51
C TYR A 5 8.94 3.30 -3.52
N GLY A 6 9.85 4.00 -2.83
CA GLY A 6 10.66 3.47 -1.73
C GLY A 6 9.88 2.91 -0.54
N MET A 7 8.65 3.37 -0.27
CA MET A 7 7.80 2.82 0.81
C MET A 7 7.30 1.40 0.48
N ILE A 8 6.98 1.13 -0.78
CA ILE A 8 6.60 -0.22 -1.24
C ILE A 8 7.83 -1.15 -1.18
N MET A 9 9.00 -0.67 -1.62
CA MET A 9 10.24 -1.44 -1.53
C MET A 9 10.67 -1.68 -0.07
N GLY A 10 10.36 -0.74 0.83
CA GLY A 10 10.65 -0.81 2.26
C GLY A 10 9.72 -1.69 3.08
N VAL A 11 8.64 -2.25 2.50
CA VAL A 11 7.74 -3.19 3.22
C VAL A 11 8.47 -4.35 3.85
N ALA A 12 9.47 -4.89 3.16
CA ALA A 12 10.27 -6.00 3.68
C ALA A 12 11.19 -5.58 4.84
N LEU A 13 11.38 -4.28 5.06
CA LEU A 13 12.24 -3.70 6.10
C LEU A 13 11.46 -3.27 7.34
N VAL A 14 10.11 -3.24 7.27
CA VAL A 14 9.29 -2.90 8.43
C VAL A 14 9.31 -4.05 9.44
N ASN A 15 9.69 -3.72 10.68
CA ASN A 15 9.75 -4.66 11.79
C ASN A 15 9.09 -4.04 13.04
N PHE A 16 7.84 -4.37 13.29
CA PHE A 16 7.12 -4.07 14.52
C PHE A 16 7.70 -4.92 15.65
N LYS A 17 7.95 -4.25 16.77
CA LYS A 17 8.51 -4.83 17.98
C LYS A 17 7.65 -4.43 19.19
N ASP A 18 7.70 -5.25 20.23
CA ASP A 18 7.06 -4.94 21.51
C ASP A 18 7.96 -4.04 22.39
N GLU A 19 7.53 -3.80 23.63
CA GLU A 19 8.24 -2.98 24.60
C GLU A 19 9.62 -3.55 24.98
N GLU A 20 9.86 -4.84 24.72
CA GLU A 20 11.12 -5.54 24.98
C GLU A 20 12.01 -5.65 23.72
N ASP A 21 11.69 -4.92 22.64
CA ASP A 21 12.36 -4.95 21.34
C ASP A 21 12.25 -6.31 20.62
N VAL A 22 11.30 -7.16 21.01
CA VAL A 22 11.06 -8.46 20.38
C VAL A 22 10.12 -8.33 19.18
N PRO A 23 10.45 -8.89 18.00
CA PRO A 23 9.60 -8.82 16.81
C PRO A 23 8.21 -9.43 17.00
N ILE A 24 7.17 -8.64 16.76
CA ILE A 24 5.78 -9.09 16.78
C ILE A 24 5.45 -9.75 15.43
N LYS A 25 5.69 -11.06 15.34
CA LYS A 25 5.53 -11.85 14.09
C LYS A 25 4.16 -11.65 13.42
N GLY A 26 3.09 -11.60 14.21
CA GLY A 26 1.73 -11.40 13.70
C GLY A 26 1.54 -10.05 13.01
N ALA A 27 1.96 -8.97 13.66
CA ALA A 27 1.86 -7.61 13.13
C ALA A 27 2.72 -7.43 11.87
N ASN A 28 3.96 -7.93 11.89
CA ASN A 28 4.85 -7.92 10.73
C ASN A 28 4.26 -8.65 9.52
N ARG A 29 3.71 -9.85 9.75
CA ARG A 29 3.06 -10.63 8.68
C ARG A 29 1.82 -9.91 8.15
N LEU A 30 0.96 -9.41 9.02
CA LEU A 30 -0.26 -8.70 8.63
C LEU A 30 0.05 -7.46 7.81
N TYR A 31 1.00 -6.63 8.28
CA TYR A 31 1.42 -5.43 7.56
C TYR A 31 1.95 -5.76 6.16
N ARG A 32 2.81 -6.78 6.05
CA ARG A 32 3.36 -7.20 4.77
C ARG A 32 2.27 -7.66 3.79
N ILE A 33 1.27 -8.40 4.27
CA ILE A 33 0.11 -8.80 3.47
C ILE A 33 -0.66 -7.56 3.02
N LEU A 34 -1.07 -6.69 3.95
CA LEU A 34 -1.88 -5.52 3.64
C LEU A 34 -1.24 -4.64 2.57
N ILE A 35 0.05 -4.31 2.71
CA ILE A 35 0.70 -3.44 1.73
C ILE A 35 0.92 -4.16 0.40
N THR A 36 1.29 -5.44 0.40
CA THR A 36 1.53 -6.18 -0.85
C THR A 36 0.22 -6.34 -1.65
N GLU A 37 -0.87 -6.72 -0.99
CA GLU A 37 -2.20 -6.84 -1.61
C GLU A 37 -2.69 -5.48 -2.12
N SER A 38 -2.53 -4.42 -1.32
CA SER A 38 -2.90 -3.06 -1.74
C SER A 38 -2.11 -2.61 -2.98
N ALA A 39 -0.80 -2.87 -3.01
CA ALA A 39 0.05 -2.57 -4.15
C ALA A 39 -0.35 -3.37 -5.40
N TRP A 40 -0.69 -4.65 -5.22
CA TRP A 40 -1.17 -5.52 -6.29
C TRP A 40 -2.50 -5.02 -6.87
N LEU A 41 -3.46 -4.66 -6.02
CA LEU A 41 -4.74 -4.09 -6.45
C LEU A 41 -4.54 -2.78 -7.23
N MET A 42 -3.73 -1.85 -6.70
CA MET A 42 -3.42 -0.60 -7.39
C MET A 42 -2.75 -0.84 -8.76
N ARG A 43 -1.86 -1.82 -8.87
CA ARG A 43 -1.25 -2.22 -10.14
C ARG A 43 -2.31 -2.75 -11.12
N ASN A 44 -3.19 -3.64 -10.68
CA ASN A 44 -4.21 -4.24 -11.54
C ASN A 44 -5.21 -3.19 -12.02
N GLU A 45 -5.65 -2.29 -11.15
CA GLU A 45 -6.50 -1.15 -11.54
C GLU A 45 -5.82 -0.28 -12.60
N ARG A 46 -4.50 -0.09 -12.50
CA ARG A 46 -3.70 0.66 -13.48
C ARG A 46 -3.58 -0.07 -14.82
N GLY A 47 -3.09 -1.30 -14.81
CA GLY A 47 -2.70 -2.03 -16.01
C GLY A 47 -3.86 -2.74 -16.71
N ILE A 48 -4.83 -3.25 -15.95
CA ILE A 48 -5.98 -3.99 -16.50
C ILE A 48 -7.19 -3.06 -16.66
N GLY A 49 -7.45 -2.19 -15.67
CA GLY A 49 -8.63 -1.33 -15.67
C GLY A 49 -8.50 -0.05 -16.50
N LYS A 50 -7.27 0.45 -16.71
CA LYS A 50 -6.99 1.75 -17.35
C LYS A 50 -5.90 1.68 -18.43
N GLU A 51 -5.50 0.47 -18.85
CA GLU A 51 -4.49 0.22 -19.89
C GLU A 51 -3.19 1.02 -19.70
N ASP A 52 -2.79 1.28 -18.45
CA ASP A 52 -1.64 2.13 -18.11
C ASP A 52 -1.71 3.59 -18.62
N ASN A 53 -2.91 4.10 -18.98
CA ASN A 53 -3.11 5.48 -19.40
C ASN A 53 -2.72 6.46 -18.28
N PRO A 54 -1.64 7.25 -18.44
CA PRO A 54 -1.15 8.15 -17.39
C PRO A 54 -2.14 9.26 -17.03
N ASN A 55 -3.00 9.65 -17.98
CA ASN A 55 -3.98 10.72 -17.81
C ASN A 55 -5.20 10.29 -16.99
N GLU A 56 -5.38 8.98 -16.80
CA GLU A 56 -6.48 8.43 -16.01
C GLU A 56 -6.05 8.06 -14.60
N TRP A 57 -4.81 8.36 -14.20
CA TRP A 57 -4.39 8.05 -12.83
C TRP A 57 -5.23 8.81 -11.80
N ARG A 58 -5.58 8.13 -10.70
CA ARG A 58 -6.49 8.69 -9.69
C ARG A 58 -5.88 9.92 -9.04
N SER A 59 -6.69 10.97 -8.91
CA SER A 59 -6.31 12.14 -8.10
C SER A 59 -6.29 11.77 -6.62
N GLN A 60 -5.51 12.48 -5.82
CA GLN A 60 -5.50 12.32 -4.35
C GLN A 60 -6.91 12.50 -3.76
N GLN A 61 -7.70 13.40 -4.34
CA GLN A 61 -9.08 13.66 -3.92
C GLN A 61 -9.99 12.45 -4.18
N GLU A 62 -9.86 11.81 -5.35
CA GLU A 62 -10.63 10.59 -5.67
C GLU A 62 -10.31 9.45 -4.70
N ILE A 63 -9.02 9.26 -4.38
CA ILE A 63 -8.57 8.23 -3.43
C ILE A 63 -9.16 8.50 -2.03
N HIS A 64 -9.12 9.75 -1.57
CA HIS A 64 -9.68 10.14 -0.28
C HIS A 64 -11.20 9.92 -0.22
N ASN A 65 -11.92 10.32 -1.27
CA ASN A 65 -13.37 10.15 -1.34
C ASN A 65 -13.78 8.66 -1.33
N ARG A 66 -13.03 7.79 -2.02
CA ARG A 66 -13.26 6.33 -1.97
C ARG A 66 -13.06 5.73 -0.58
N TRP A 67 -12.07 6.24 0.16
CA TRP A 67 -11.82 5.82 1.54
C TRP A 67 -12.97 6.23 2.47
N LEU A 68 -13.49 7.45 2.33
CA LEU A 68 -14.64 7.92 3.12
C LEU A 68 -15.95 7.21 2.78
N SER A 69 -16.10 6.72 1.55
CA SER A 69 -17.31 6.00 1.11
C SER A 69 -17.30 4.50 1.37
N SER A 70 -16.20 3.95 1.91
CA SER A 70 -16.05 2.53 2.26
C SER A 70 -16.38 2.30 3.73
#